data_AF-A0A2M9Z6T0-F1
#
_entry.id   AF-A0A2M9Z6T0-F1
#
_cell.length_a   1.000
_cell.length_b   1.000
_cell.length_c   1.000
_cell.angle_alpha   90.00
_cell.angle_beta   90.00
_cell.angle_gamma   90.00
#
_symmetry.space_group_name_H-M   'P 1'
#
loop_
_entity.id
_entity.type
_entity.pdbx_description
1 polymer ?
#
loop_
_entity_poly.entity_id
_entity_poly.type
_entity_poly.pdbx_seq_one_letter_code
_entity_poly.pdbx_strand_id
1 'polypeptide(L)'
;MRTYFYTIDSGGRIFHEGSELTDRDFLAFFLSRLRENDTGKYPNCRYLSPCGKEMNFVETEHYPIVFRKFENGKLQYGPDLYLEFHPEDLRFDENGNLLHPFSDSIWGRISQSLLLHPDWEWKEREPDSWILIWENREYSISKI
;
A
#
# COMPACT_ATOMS: atom_id res chain seq x y z
N MET A 1 -21.95 11.03 14.97
CA MET A 1 -20.79 10.54 14.20
C MET A 1 -20.16 11.76 13.55
N ARG A 2 -18.87 12.01 13.79
CA ARG A 2 -18.16 13.13 13.15
C ARG A 2 -17.56 12.65 11.84
N THR A 3 -17.42 13.54 10.87
CA THR A 3 -16.87 13.24 9.55
C THR A 3 -15.67 14.14 9.31
N TYR A 4 -14.57 13.55 8.84
CA TYR A 4 -13.33 14.25 8.50
C TYR A 4 -12.82 13.76 7.14
N PHE A 5 -11.98 14.58 6.50
CA PHE A 5 -11.40 14.30 5.20
C PHE A 5 -9.88 14.32 5.28
N TYR A 6 -9.27 13.33 4.65
CA TYR A 6 -7.84 13.12 4.64
C TYR A 6 -7.38 12.88 3.20
N THR A 7 -6.14 13.23 2.94
CA THR A 7 -5.47 12.86 1.70
C THR A 7 -4.27 11.97 2.00
N ILE A 8 -4.03 10.99 1.14
CA ILE A 8 -2.81 10.20 1.13
C ILE A 8 -2.08 10.50 -0.17
N ASP A 9 -0.88 11.04 -0.06
CA ASP A 9 -0.05 11.34 -1.23
C ASP A 9 0.59 10.08 -1.84
N SER A 10 1.25 10.23 -2.99
CA SER A 10 1.95 9.11 -3.64
C SER A 10 3.04 8.48 -2.76
N GLY A 11 3.65 9.26 -1.87
CA GLY A 11 4.63 8.79 -0.89
C GLY A 11 4.00 8.05 0.28
N GLY A 12 2.67 7.97 0.38
CA GLY A 12 1.88 7.35 1.44
C GLY A 12 1.89 8.15 2.75
N ARG A 13 2.12 9.47 2.70
CA ARG A 13 1.98 10.39 3.84
C ARG A 13 0.53 10.82 3.96
N ILE A 14 0.05 10.96 5.20
CA ILE A 14 -1.36 11.26 5.50
C ILE A 14 -1.48 12.73 5.89
N PHE A 15 -2.44 13.44 5.30
CA PHE A 15 -2.70 14.84 5.58
C PHE A 15 -4.14 15.06 6.03
N HIS A 16 -4.33 16.02 6.93
CA HIS A 16 -5.63 16.56 7.31
C HIS A 16 -5.59 18.08 7.24
N GLU A 17 -6.54 18.68 6.49
CA GLU A 17 -6.59 20.14 6.28
C GLU A 17 -5.24 20.75 5.83
N GLY A 18 -4.51 20.02 4.96
CA GLY A 18 -3.21 20.44 4.44
C GLY A 18 -2.01 20.22 5.38
N SER A 19 -2.24 19.71 6.59
CA SER A 19 -1.18 19.41 7.56
C SER A 19 -0.81 17.93 7.55
N GLU A 20 0.48 17.62 7.44
CA GLU A 20 0.97 16.23 7.53
C GLU A 20 0.79 15.70 8.96
N LEU A 21 0.29 14.47 9.07
CA LEU A 21 0.16 13.75 10.33
C LEU A 21 1.35 12.83 10.52
N THR A 22 2.01 12.96 11.65
CA THR A 22 3.25 12.24 11.97
C THR A 22 3.16 11.42 13.26
N ASP A 23 2.04 11.53 13.99
CA ASP A 23 1.81 10.79 15.22
C ASP A 23 1.70 9.28 14.94
N ARG A 24 2.63 8.50 15.51
CA ARG A 24 2.79 7.08 15.19
C ARG A 24 1.54 6.26 15.51
N ASP A 25 0.96 6.49 16.69
CA ASP A 25 -0.19 5.71 17.17
C ASP A 25 -1.43 6.01 16.33
N PHE A 26 -1.66 7.29 16.01
CA PHE A 26 -2.71 7.69 15.08
C PHE A 26 -2.52 7.03 13.71
N LEU A 27 -1.32 7.09 13.13
CA LEU A 27 -1.04 6.53 11.81
C LEU A 27 -1.27 5.01 11.78
N ALA A 28 -0.81 4.28 12.82
CA ALA A 28 -1.07 2.85 12.95
C ALA A 28 -2.58 2.57 13.08
N PHE A 29 -3.27 3.32 13.94
CA PHE A 29 -4.71 3.16 14.14
C PHE A 29 -5.54 3.48 12.89
N PHE A 30 -5.13 4.49 12.11
CA PHE A 30 -5.77 4.92 10.88
C PHE A 30 -5.57 3.89 9.75
N LEU A 31 -4.34 3.46 9.52
CA LEU A 31 -4.00 2.52 8.43
C LEU A 31 -4.55 1.11 8.69
N SER A 32 -4.54 0.64 9.94
CA SER A 32 -5.09 -0.68 10.30
C SER A 32 -6.61 -0.83 10.09
N ARG A 33 -7.34 0.29 9.91
CA ARG A 33 -8.78 0.30 9.64
C ARG A 33 -9.15 0.84 8.27
N LEU A 34 -8.15 1.12 7.44
CA LEU A 34 -8.38 1.57 6.09
C LEU A 34 -9.13 0.48 5.31
N ARG A 35 -10.22 0.87 4.67
CA ARG A 35 -11.03 0.01 3.80
C ARG A 35 -11.65 0.82 2.68
N GLU A 36 -12.25 0.14 1.71
CA GLU A 36 -12.99 0.81 0.65
C GLU A 36 -14.16 1.63 1.19
N ASN A 37 -14.48 2.70 0.48
CA ASN A 37 -15.67 3.47 0.75
C ASN A 37 -16.90 2.81 0.10
N ASP A 38 -17.59 2.00 0.89
CA ASP A 38 -18.83 1.32 0.54
C ASP A 38 -20.09 2.12 0.95
N THR A 39 -19.94 3.34 1.45
CA THR A 39 -21.05 4.10 2.07
C THR A 39 -21.97 4.81 1.06
N GLY A 40 -21.55 4.90 -0.20
CA GLY A 40 -22.24 5.68 -1.25
C GLY A 40 -22.12 7.21 -1.07
N LYS A 41 -21.33 7.69 -0.10
CA LYS A 41 -21.08 9.12 0.15
C LYS A 41 -19.68 9.51 -0.29
N TYR A 42 -19.51 10.78 -0.67
CA TYR A 42 -18.20 11.36 -1.05
C TYR A 42 -17.46 10.50 -2.10
N PRO A 43 -17.98 10.44 -3.34
CA PRO A 43 -17.47 9.54 -4.38
C PRO A 43 -16.01 9.77 -4.76
N ASN A 44 -15.45 10.95 -4.47
CA ASN A 44 -14.03 11.25 -4.67
C ASN A 44 -13.13 10.50 -3.66
N CYS A 45 -13.68 10.13 -2.51
CA CYS A 45 -12.98 9.39 -1.47
C CYS A 45 -13.16 7.88 -1.71
N ARG A 46 -12.20 7.25 -2.39
CA ARG A 46 -12.25 5.80 -2.66
C ARG A 46 -12.13 4.95 -1.40
N TYR A 47 -11.58 5.49 -0.32
CA TYR A 47 -11.32 4.77 0.92
C TYR A 47 -11.86 5.53 2.14
N LEU A 48 -11.96 4.82 3.25
CA LEU A 48 -12.28 5.39 4.56
C LEU A 48 -11.58 4.63 5.67
N SER A 49 -11.40 5.30 6.80
CA SER A 49 -10.87 4.72 8.04
C SER A 49 -11.79 5.08 9.22
N PRO A 50 -12.59 4.13 9.74
CA PRO A 50 -13.44 4.37 10.90
C PRO A 50 -12.60 4.48 12.19
N CYS A 51 -12.63 5.62 12.87
CA CYS A 51 -11.85 5.87 14.08
C CYS A 51 -12.78 6.14 15.28
N GLY A 52 -13.30 5.07 15.90
CA GLY A 52 -14.21 5.21 17.04
C GLY A 52 -15.55 5.86 16.65
N LYS A 53 -15.76 7.13 17.04
CA LYS A 53 -16.98 7.90 16.69
C LYS A 53 -16.82 8.77 15.43
N GLU A 54 -15.67 8.64 14.76
CA GLU A 54 -15.26 9.44 13.62
C GLU A 54 -15.24 8.56 12.37
N MET A 55 -15.73 9.13 11.27
CA MET A 55 -15.55 8.58 9.93
C MET A 55 -14.61 9.46 9.13
N ASN A 56 -13.45 8.89 8.80
CA ASN A 56 -12.42 9.57 8.05
C ASN A 56 -12.49 9.11 6.60
N PHE A 57 -12.90 10.00 5.70
CA PHE A 57 -12.91 9.75 4.26
C PHE A 57 -11.54 10.10 3.67
N VAL A 58 -11.07 9.27 2.74
CA VAL A 58 -9.69 9.33 2.24
C VAL A 58 -9.68 9.46 0.73
N GLU A 59 -9.06 10.53 0.26
CA GLU A 59 -8.69 10.72 -1.14
C GLU A 59 -7.23 10.33 -1.34
N THR A 60 -6.91 9.75 -2.49
CA THR A 60 -5.54 9.44 -2.89
C THR A 60 -5.44 9.41 -4.39
N GLU A 61 -4.28 9.80 -4.92
CA GLU A 61 -4.01 9.81 -6.36
C GLU A 61 -3.86 8.39 -6.93
N HIS A 62 -3.33 7.46 -6.14
CA HIS A 62 -3.03 6.10 -6.58
C HIS A 62 -3.54 5.07 -5.56
N TYR A 63 -2.62 4.45 -4.84
CA TYR A 63 -2.86 3.42 -3.85
C TYR A 63 -2.69 4.02 -2.46
N PRO A 64 -3.61 3.77 -1.52
CA PRO A 64 -3.57 4.38 -0.20
C PRO A 64 -2.50 3.73 0.70
N ILE A 65 -1.92 2.61 0.26
CA ILE A 65 -0.92 1.85 0.98
C ILE A 65 0.41 1.88 0.23
N VAL A 66 1.49 2.14 0.95
CA VAL A 66 2.86 2.04 0.45
C VAL A 66 3.68 1.16 1.40
N PHE A 67 4.16 0.03 0.91
CA PHE A 67 5.06 -0.86 1.63
C PHE A 67 6.48 -0.32 1.55
N ARG A 68 7.12 -0.10 2.71
CA ARG A 68 8.42 0.62 2.78
C ARG A 68 9.56 -0.19 3.35
N LYS A 69 9.25 -1.26 4.08
CA LYS A 69 10.24 -2.17 4.64
C LYS A 69 9.80 -3.60 4.42
N PHE A 70 10.77 -4.47 4.35
CA PHE A 70 10.60 -5.90 4.31
C PHE A 70 11.48 -6.49 5.41
N GLU A 71 10.90 -7.31 6.28
CA GLU A 71 11.65 -8.03 7.31
C GLU A 71 10.93 -9.33 7.67
N ASN A 72 11.69 -10.41 7.80
CA ASN A 72 11.18 -11.73 8.20
C ASN A 72 9.97 -12.20 7.37
N GLY A 73 10.01 -12.00 6.05
CA GLY A 73 8.92 -12.40 5.15
C GLY A 73 7.70 -11.47 5.17
N LYS A 74 7.79 -10.29 5.79
CA LYS A 74 6.66 -9.37 5.95
C LYS A 74 6.94 -7.99 5.39
N LEU A 75 5.92 -7.37 4.82
CA LEU A 75 5.94 -6.00 4.32
C LEU A 75 5.35 -5.03 5.34
N GLN A 76 6.10 -3.99 5.70
CA GLN A 76 5.62 -2.93 6.58
C GLN A 76 4.84 -1.87 5.80
N TYR A 77 3.61 -1.57 6.22
CA TYR A 77 2.75 -0.56 5.59
C TYR A 77 2.41 0.64 6.49
N GLY A 78 2.73 0.57 7.78
CA GLY A 78 2.55 1.64 8.76
C GLY A 78 3.43 1.42 10.00
N PRO A 79 3.38 2.31 11.00
CA PRO A 79 4.13 2.12 12.24
C PRO A 79 3.74 0.80 12.90
N ASP A 80 4.70 -0.14 12.96
CA ASP A 80 4.55 -1.45 13.60
C ASP A 80 3.42 -2.32 13.00
N LEU A 81 3.02 -2.02 11.76
CA LEU A 81 2.00 -2.75 11.01
C LEU A 81 2.62 -3.49 9.82
N TYR A 82 2.30 -4.78 9.72
CA TYR A 82 2.91 -5.70 8.78
C TYR A 82 1.88 -6.62 8.12
N LEU A 83 2.15 -7.01 6.88
CA LEU A 83 1.45 -8.05 6.16
C LEU A 83 2.43 -9.12 5.69
N GLU A 84 1.96 -10.37 5.57
CA GLU A 84 2.74 -11.43 4.95
C GLU A 84 3.03 -11.07 3.49
N PHE A 85 4.26 -11.36 3.06
CA PHE A 85 4.66 -11.16 1.68
C PHE A 85 4.18 -12.32 0.82
N HIS A 86 3.43 -11.99 -0.24
CA HIS A 86 2.86 -12.92 -1.20
C HIS A 86 3.43 -12.58 -2.58
N PRO A 87 4.66 -13.03 -2.89
CA PRO A 87 5.33 -12.75 -4.15
C PRO A 87 4.55 -13.28 -5.36
N GLU A 88 3.75 -14.33 -5.19
CA GLU A 88 2.87 -14.92 -6.21
C GLU A 88 1.76 -13.97 -6.69
N ASP A 89 1.37 -13.01 -5.86
CA ASP A 89 0.29 -12.06 -6.14
C ASP A 89 0.80 -10.70 -6.64
N LEU A 90 2.11 -10.56 -6.80
CA LEU A 90 2.72 -9.33 -7.29
C LEU A 90 2.28 -9.01 -8.73
N ARG A 91 2.08 -7.72 -9.00
CA ARG A 91 1.76 -7.22 -10.35
C ARG A 91 2.24 -5.81 -10.54
N PHE A 92 2.46 -5.41 -11.79
CA PHE A 92 2.66 -4.00 -12.12
C PHE A 92 1.34 -3.27 -12.29
N ASP A 93 1.34 -1.95 -12.13
CA ASP A 93 0.32 -1.05 -12.67
C ASP A 93 0.78 -0.44 -14.01
N GLU A 94 -0.12 0.29 -14.68
CA GLU A 94 0.15 0.94 -15.97
C GLU A 94 1.30 1.97 -15.92
N ASN A 95 1.70 2.40 -14.72
CA ASN A 95 2.78 3.33 -14.47
C ASN A 95 4.09 2.63 -14.08
N GLY A 96 4.13 1.29 -14.12
CA GLY A 96 5.31 0.50 -13.76
C GLY A 96 5.56 0.38 -12.26
N ASN A 97 4.59 0.74 -11.40
CA ASN A 97 4.69 0.50 -9.96
C ASN A 97 4.44 -0.97 -9.65
N LEU A 98 5.31 -1.59 -8.86
CA LEU A 98 5.07 -2.93 -8.33
C LEU A 98 4.06 -2.86 -7.18
N LEU A 99 3.03 -3.70 -7.25
CA LEU A 99 1.95 -3.77 -6.27
C LEU A 99 1.94 -5.12 -5.56
N HIS A 100 1.54 -5.09 -4.30
CA HIS A 100 1.24 -6.26 -3.47
C HIS A 100 -0.17 -6.10 -2.87
N PRO A 101 -0.96 -7.18 -2.71
CA PRO A 101 -2.28 -7.11 -2.10
C PRO A 101 -2.23 -6.63 -0.64
N PHE A 102 -3.00 -5.59 -0.33
CA PHE A 102 -3.22 -5.15 1.06
C PHE A 102 -4.44 -5.84 1.68
N SER A 103 -5.50 -6.00 0.90
CA SER A 103 -6.71 -6.76 1.21
C SER A 103 -7.29 -7.32 -0.09
N ASP A 104 -8.41 -8.04 -0.02
CA ASP A 104 -9.09 -8.63 -1.19
C ASP A 104 -9.34 -7.64 -2.34
N SER A 105 -9.50 -6.36 -2.03
CA SER A 105 -9.86 -5.33 -3.01
C SER A 105 -8.90 -4.14 -3.04
N ILE A 106 -8.02 -3.99 -2.05
CA ILE A 106 -7.06 -2.90 -1.96
C ILE A 106 -5.66 -3.40 -2.27
N TRP A 107 -4.98 -2.67 -3.15
CA TRP A 107 -3.58 -2.90 -3.49
C TRP A 107 -2.70 -1.86 -2.82
N GLY A 108 -1.50 -2.27 -2.43
CA GLY A 108 -0.46 -1.39 -1.91
C GLY A 108 0.75 -1.38 -2.82
N ARG A 109 1.38 -0.22 -2.96
CA ARG A 109 2.57 -0.06 -3.77
C ARG A 109 3.83 -0.45 -2.99
N ILE A 110 4.72 -1.23 -3.59
CA ILE A 110 6.08 -1.44 -3.10
C ILE A 110 6.90 -0.16 -3.37
N SER A 111 7.53 0.41 -2.35
CA SER A 111 8.36 1.60 -2.53
C SER A 111 9.58 1.29 -3.41
N GLN A 112 10.06 2.28 -4.17
CA GLN A 112 11.25 2.13 -5.02
C GLN A 112 12.48 1.68 -4.23
N SER A 113 12.65 2.20 -3.01
CA SER A 113 13.73 1.79 -2.12
C SER A 113 13.67 0.30 -1.76
N LEU A 114 12.47 -0.27 -1.68
CA LEU A 114 12.26 -1.66 -1.30
C LEU A 114 12.51 -2.64 -2.45
N LEU A 115 12.40 -2.18 -3.71
CA LEU A 115 12.78 -2.98 -4.87
C LEU A 115 14.26 -3.39 -4.85
N LEU A 116 15.10 -2.62 -4.15
CA LEU A 116 16.53 -2.87 -3.97
C LEU A 116 16.85 -3.64 -2.67
N HIS A 117 15.85 -4.28 -2.05
CA HIS A 117 16.06 -5.06 -0.83
C HIS A 117 17.10 -6.18 -1.07
N PRO A 118 18.08 -6.38 -0.17
CA PRO A 118 19.18 -7.33 -0.39
C PRO A 118 18.75 -8.79 -0.57
N ASP A 119 17.58 -9.16 -0.03
CA ASP A 119 17.04 -10.51 -0.17
C ASP A 119 16.29 -10.74 -1.49
N TRP A 120 16.11 -9.69 -2.30
CA TRP A 120 15.38 -9.74 -3.57
C TRP A 120 16.36 -9.63 -4.73
N GLU A 121 16.45 -10.69 -5.53
CA GLU A 121 17.16 -10.65 -6.80
C GLU A 121 16.16 -10.56 -7.95
N TRP A 122 16.43 -9.68 -8.91
CA TRP A 122 15.57 -9.45 -10.06
C TRP A 122 16.24 -9.89 -11.34
N LYS A 123 15.50 -10.62 -12.18
CA LYS A 123 15.92 -10.95 -13.55
C LYS A 123 14.85 -10.50 -14.53
N GLU A 124 15.29 -9.92 -15.63
CA GLU A 124 14.41 -9.68 -16.75
C GLU A 124 14.30 -10.97 -17.58
N ARG A 125 13.07 -11.38 -17.86
CA ARG A 125 12.78 -12.47 -18.78
C ARG A 125 12.03 -11.91 -19.97
N GLU A 126 12.79 -11.72 -21.04
CA GLU A 126 12.30 -11.31 -22.34
C GLU A 126 11.25 -12.31 -22.87
N PRO A 127 10.21 -11.84 -23.58
CA PRO A 127 9.95 -10.42 -23.90
C PRO A 127 9.29 -9.63 -22.74
N ASP A 128 8.44 -10.27 -21.94
CA ASP A 128 7.37 -9.54 -21.24
C ASP A 128 7.23 -9.83 -19.74
N SER A 129 8.29 -10.27 -19.04
CA SER A 129 8.17 -10.54 -17.60
C SER A 129 9.41 -10.14 -16.78
N TRP A 130 9.16 -9.77 -15.53
CA TRP A 130 10.17 -9.74 -14.48
C TRP A 130 10.08 -11.02 -13.66
N ILE A 131 11.24 -11.52 -13.24
CA ILE A 131 11.35 -12.63 -12.30
C ILE A 131 11.92 -12.08 -10.99
N LEU A 132 11.14 -12.19 -9.92
CA LEU A 132 11.65 -12.02 -8.56
C LEU A 132 12.19 -13.36 -8.08
N ILE A 133 13.40 -13.35 -7.54
CA ILE A 133 14.01 -14.48 -6.85
C ILE A 133 14.06 -14.16 -5.37
N TRP A 134 13.38 -14.98 -4.58
CA TRP A 134 13.34 -14.87 -3.13
C TRP A 134 13.23 -16.28 -2.51
N GLU A 135 13.99 -16.54 -1.45
CA GLU A 135 14.08 -17.87 -0.81
C GLU A 135 14.39 -19.02 -1.78
N ASN A 136 15.27 -18.79 -2.75
CA ASN A 136 15.65 -19.75 -3.81
C ASN A 136 14.46 -20.20 -4.69
N ARG A 137 13.39 -19.40 -4.78
CA ARG A 137 12.25 -19.62 -5.67
C ARG A 137 12.11 -18.46 -6.65
N GLU A 138 11.61 -18.77 -7.84
CA GLU A 138 11.35 -17.78 -8.89
C GLU A 138 9.86 -17.46 -8.97
N TYR A 139 9.52 -16.18 -8.97
CA TYR A 139 8.16 -15.66 -9.08
C TYR A 139 8.06 -14.77 -10.32
N SER A 140 7.25 -15.19 -11.29
CA SER A 140 7.10 -14.47 -12.56
C SER A 140 6.00 -13.43 -12.45
N ILE A 141 6.33 -12.19 -12.82
CA ILE A 141 5.46 -11.04 -12.78
C ILE A 141 5.38 -10.50 -14.21
N SER A 142 4.18 -10.52 -14.79
CA SER A 142 3.96 -10.04 -16.15
C SER A 142 4.18 -8.53 -16.23
N LYS A 143 4.90 -8.07 -17.24
CA LYS A 143 4.93 -6.66 -17.64
C LYS A 143 3.54 -6.29 -18.19
N ILE A 144 3.20 -5.00 -18.10
CA ILE A 144 1.99 -4.43 -18.72
C ILE A 144 2.30 -3.97 -20.13
#